data_AF-A0A7J9INW9-F1
#
_entry.id   AF-A0A7J9INW9-F1
#
_cell.length_a   1.000
_cell.length_b   1.000
_cell.length_c   1.000
_cell.angle_alpha   90.00
_cell.angle_beta   90.00
_cell.angle_gamma   90.00
#
_symmetry.space_group_name_H-M   'P 1'
#
loop_
_entity.id
_entity.type
_entity.pdbx_description
1 polymer ?
#
loop_
_entity_poly.entity_id
_entity_poly.type
_entity_poly.pdbx_seq_one_letter_code
_entity_poly.pdbx_strand_id
1 'polypeptide(L)'
;MDQAKNIGELGLAGILVWMRFMATRQLIWNKNYNVKPREISKAQDRLTDLLQSIYTTHPQHRELLRMIMSTVGRGGEGDVGQRIRDEILVIQVNLEEHRNNDCKGGMMEEWHQKLHNNTSPDDVIICQALIDYIKSDFDISVYWKTLNENGITKERLLSYDRAIHSEPSFKRDQKDGLLRDLGHYMRTLKAVHSGADLESAISNCMGYRAEGQGFMVGVQINPIPGLPSGFPDLLRFVLEHIEDRNVEALLEGLLEARQELRPLLLKSTGRLKDLLFLDIALESTVRTAIERGYEELNNSRPEKIMHFITLVLENLALSSDDNEDLVYCLKGWHHSISMCKSKSAHWALYAKSVLDRTRLALASKAETYQRILQPSAEYLGSLLGVDQWAINIFTEEIIRAGSAATLSSLINRLDPVLRETAHLGSGTY
;
A
#
# COMPACT_ATOMS: atom_id res chain seq x y z
N MET A 1 3.22 -3.86 22.40
CA MET A 1 4.47 -4.02 21.62
C MET A 1 5.59 -4.63 22.43
N ASP A 2 5.97 -4.07 23.58
CA ASP A 2 7.12 -4.60 24.36
C ASP A 2 6.95 -6.07 24.78
N GLN A 3 5.74 -6.47 25.19
CA GLN A 3 5.45 -7.88 25.47
C GLN A 3 5.55 -8.75 24.21
N ALA A 4 4.98 -8.31 23.09
CA ALA A 4 5.02 -9.03 21.81
C ALA A 4 6.46 -9.24 21.33
N LYS A 5 7.31 -8.22 21.47
CA LYS A 5 8.75 -8.31 21.19
C LYS A 5 9.42 -9.43 21.98
N ASN A 6 9.14 -9.52 23.29
CA ASN A 6 9.76 -10.52 24.16
C ASN A 6 9.28 -11.95 23.87
N ILE A 7 8.06 -12.10 23.35
CA ILE A 7 7.50 -13.40 22.93
C ILE A 7 8.11 -13.87 21.59
N GLY A 8 8.53 -12.93 20.74
CA GLY A 8 9.13 -13.21 19.43
C GLY A 8 8.09 -13.32 18.31
N GLU A 9 8.28 -14.27 17.39
CA GLU A 9 7.50 -14.41 16.15
C GLU A 9 5.99 -14.43 16.38
N LEU A 10 5.51 -15.27 17.31
CA LEU A 10 4.08 -15.39 17.63
C LEU A 10 3.50 -14.11 18.25
N GLY A 11 4.30 -13.39 19.04
CA GLY A 11 3.88 -12.12 19.62
C GLY A 11 3.67 -11.06 18.54
N LEU A 12 4.60 -10.97 17.59
CA LEU A 12 4.49 -10.06 16.45
C LEU A 12 3.37 -10.48 15.48
N ALA A 13 3.15 -11.78 15.28
CA ALA A 13 2.03 -12.30 14.51
C ALA A 13 0.68 -11.85 15.11
N GLY A 14 0.52 -11.93 16.43
CA GLY A 14 -0.68 -11.44 17.12
C GLY A 14 -0.91 -9.93 16.91
N ILE A 15 0.17 -9.13 16.93
CA ILE A 15 0.08 -7.70 16.59
C ILE A 15 -0.35 -7.52 15.14
N LEU A 16 0.27 -8.22 14.18
CA LEU A 16 -0.11 -8.13 12.77
C LEU A 16 -1.59 -8.47 12.57
N VAL A 17 -2.07 -9.56 13.19
CA VAL A 17 -3.47 -9.97 13.14
C VAL A 17 -4.40 -8.87 13.66
N TRP A 18 -4.11 -8.33 14.85
CA TRP A 18 -4.89 -7.24 15.42
C TRP A 18 -4.93 -6.03 14.48
N MET A 19 -3.77 -5.60 14.00
CA MET A 19 -3.66 -4.43 13.14
C MET A 19 -4.33 -4.64 11.77
N ARG A 20 -4.30 -5.87 11.26
CA ARG A 20 -5.00 -6.22 10.02
C ARG A 20 -6.52 -6.23 10.21
N PHE A 21 -7.06 -6.85 11.25
CA PHE A 21 -8.49 -6.78 11.55
C PHE A 21 -8.97 -5.35 11.74
N MET A 22 -8.16 -4.52 12.40
CA MET A 22 -8.38 -3.09 12.52
C MET A 22 -8.44 -2.42 11.12
N ALA A 23 -7.47 -2.71 10.24
CA ALA A 23 -7.36 -2.09 8.92
C ALA A 23 -8.46 -2.55 7.95
N THR A 24 -8.95 -3.78 8.10
CA THR A 24 -10.05 -4.36 7.29
C THR A 24 -11.43 -4.16 7.92
N ARG A 25 -11.55 -3.20 8.85
CA ARG A 25 -12.81 -2.78 9.50
C ARG A 25 -13.53 -3.89 10.28
N GLN A 26 -12.82 -4.93 10.69
CA GLN A 26 -13.38 -6.02 11.51
C GLN A 26 -13.48 -5.63 12.98
N LEU A 27 -12.72 -4.61 13.41
CA LEU A 27 -12.76 -4.10 14.78
C LEU A 27 -13.46 -2.75 14.85
N ILE A 28 -14.24 -2.56 15.91
CA ILE A 28 -14.83 -1.26 16.24
C ILE A 28 -13.78 -0.42 16.95
N TRP A 29 -13.25 0.59 16.26
CA TRP A 29 -12.21 1.48 16.79
C TRP A 29 -12.68 2.33 17.97
N ASN A 30 -13.95 2.69 17.98
CA ASN A 30 -14.50 3.66 18.91
C ASN A 30 -16.03 3.52 18.98
N LYS A 31 -16.61 3.77 20.15
CA LYS A 31 -18.05 3.94 20.35
C LYS A 31 -18.29 5.26 21.08
N ASN A 32 -18.83 6.27 20.39
CA ASN A 32 -19.23 7.55 21.00
C ASN A 32 -18.11 8.29 21.76
N TYR A 33 -16.86 8.12 21.38
CA TYR A 33 -15.74 8.93 21.89
C TYR A 33 -15.20 9.81 20.75
N ASN A 34 -14.55 10.93 21.08
CA ASN A 34 -13.88 11.78 20.08
C ASN A 34 -12.38 11.51 20.17
N VAL A 35 -11.83 10.74 19.24
CA VAL A 35 -10.38 10.57 19.11
C VAL A 35 -9.89 11.59 18.10
N LYS A 36 -9.10 12.56 18.57
CA LYS A 36 -8.65 13.64 17.68
C LYS A 36 -7.64 13.08 16.67
N PRO A 37 -7.66 13.51 15.40
CA PRO A 37 -6.66 13.09 14.40
C PRO A 37 -5.21 13.21 14.88
N ARG A 38 -4.88 14.26 15.64
CA ARG A 38 -3.54 14.45 16.25
C ARG A 38 -3.17 13.34 17.26
N GLU A 39 -4.15 12.78 17.96
CA GLU A 39 -3.94 11.70 18.93
C GLU A 39 -3.67 10.38 18.21
N ILE A 40 -4.37 10.13 17.08
CA ILE A 40 -4.10 9.00 16.17
C ILE A 40 -2.68 9.12 15.62
N SER A 41 -2.32 10.28 15.05
CA SER A 41 -0.99 10.54 14.50
C SER A 41 0.12 10.30 15.54
N LYS A 42 -0.07 10.77 16.77
CA LYS A 42 0.88 10.56 17.87
C LYS A 42 0.94 9.10 18.34
N ALA A 43 -0.17 8.38 18.30
CA ALA A 43 -0.19 6.95 18.63
C ALA A 43 0.54 6.12 17.56
N GLN A 44 0.31 6.42 16.28
CA GLN A 44 1.02 5.82 15.15
C GLN A 44 2.52 6.11 15.20
N ASP A 45 2.92 7.35 15.51
CA ASP A 45 4.35 7.73 15.60
C ASP A 45 5.07 6.92 16.69
N ARG A 46 4.47 6.81 17.88
CA ARG A 46 5.00 5.96 18.96
C ARG A 46 5.08 4.48 18.57
N LEU A 47 4.07 3.97 17.89
CA LEU A 47 4.04 2.57 17.43
C LEU A 47 5.14 2.32 16.39
N THR A 48 5.26 3.19 15.39
CA THR A 48 6.25 3.04 14.31
C THR A 48 7.68 3.25 14.82
N ASP A 49 7.88 4.10 15.83
CA ASP A 49 9.15 4.23 16.54
C ASP A 49 9.58 2.95 17.25
N LEU A 50 8.64 2.27 17.90
CA LEU A 50 8.91 0.96 18.49
C LEU A 50 9.21 -0.08 17.40
N LEU A 51 8.46 -0.09 16.29
CA LEU A 51 8.65 -1.04 15.19
C LEU A 51 10.03 -0.87 14.52
N GLN A 52 10.48 0.37 14.23
CA GLN A 52 11.82 0.59 13.65
C GLN A 52 12.95 0.16 14.61
N SER A 53 12.76 0.32 15.92
CA SER A 53 13.73 -0.12 16.93
C SER A 53 13.83 -1.65 16.97
N ILE A 54 12.69 -2.34 16.90
CA ILE A 54 12.66 -3.81 16.82
C ILE A 54 13.26 -4.28 15.49
N TYR A 55 12.97 -3.61 14.37
CA TYR A 55 13.50 -3.93 13.05
C TYR A 55 15.05 -3.91 13.00
N THR A 56 15.64 -2.97 13.74
CA THR A 56 17.09 -2.85 13.87
C THR A 56 17.69 -3.95 14.76
N THR A 57 17.00 -4.32 15.84
CA THR A 57 17.53 -5.23 16.87
C THR A 57 17.18 -6.70 16.65
N HIS A 58 16.18 -7.02 15.82
CA HIS A 58 15.68 -8.38 15.56
C HIS A 58 15.56 -8.63 14.05
N PRO A 59 16.68 -8.83 13.33
CA PRO A 59 16.68 -9.01 11.87
C PRO A 59 15.81 -10.16 11.36
N GLN A 60 15.59 -11.20 12.18
CA GLN A 60 14.79 -12.38 11.88
C GLN A 60 13.27 -12.14 11.87
N HIS A 61 12.82 -10.92 12.17
CA HIS A 61 11.40 -10.56 12.21
C HIS A 61 11.06 -9.37 11.31
N ARG A 62 11.97 -8.96 10.42
CA ARG A 62 11.81 -7.75 9.62
C ARG A 62 10.63 -7.87 8.66
N GLU A 63 10.41 -9.05 8.10
CA GLU A 63 9.26 -9.33 7.24
C GLU A 63 7.93 -9.10 7.98
N LEU A 64 7.76 -9.68 9.17
CA LEU A 64 6.57 -9.46 10.01
C LEU A 64 6.41 -7.99 10.41
N LEU A 65 7.50 -7.31 10.79
CA LEU A 65 7.47 -5.90 11.18
C LEU A 65 7.05 -4.99 10.03
N ARG A 66 7.55 -5.26 8.81
CA ARG A 66 7.12 -4.55 7.61
C ARG A 66 5.64 -4.76 7.33
N MET A 67 5.15 -6.00 7.46
CA MET A 67 3.72 -6.28 7.32
C MET A 67 2.90 -5.50 8.34
N ILE A 68 3.32 -5.40 9.61
CA ILE A 68 2.65 -4.57 10.62
C ILE A 68 2.66 -3.10 10.18
N MET A 69 3.81 -2.55 9.79
CA MET A 69 3.94 -1.15 9.36
C MET A 69 3.05 -0.83 8.15
N SER A 70 2.85 -1.78 7.23
CA SER A 70 1.98 -1.59 6.06
C SER A 70 0.50 -1.38 6.42
N THR A 71 0.08 -1.75 7.64
CA THR A 71 -1.32 -1.61 8.11
C THR A 71 -1.59 -0.29 8.83
N VAL A 72 -0.58 0.56 9.03
CA VAL A 72 -0.71 1.83 9.75
C VAL A 72 -0.03 2.98 9.02
N GLY A 73 -0.61 4.18 9.16
CA GLY A 73 0.08 5.40 8.76
C GLY A 73 1.40 5.59 9.51
N ARG A 74 2.31 6.34 8.89
CA ARG A 74 3.62 6.70 9.46
C ARG A 74 3.52 7.38 10.81
N GLY A 75 2.47 8.17 11.02
CA GLY A 75 2.32 9.04 12.18
C GLY A 75 3.33 10.20 12.15
N GLY A 76 3.24 11.08 13.14
CA GLY A 76 4.19 12.17 13.30
C GLY A 76 3.83 13.08 14.46
N GLU A 77 4.83 13.83 14.92
CA GLU A 77 4.66 14.89 15.90
C GLU A 77 3.97 16.13 15.30
N GLY A 78 3.25 16.87 16.13
CA GLY A 78 2.66 18.16 15.75
C GLY A 78 1.33 18.08 14.98
N ASP A 79 1.14 19.03 14.07
CA ASP A 79 -0.14 19.33 13.42
C ASP A 79 -0.49 18.42 12.24
N VAL A 80 0.29 17.38 11.89
CA VAL A 80 0.00 16.53 10.70
C VAL A 80 -1.41 15.94 10.75
N GLY A 81 -1.83 15.42 11.90
CA GLY A 81 -3.23 15.00 12.10
C GLY A 81 -4.20 16.19 12.15
N GLN A 82 -3.78 17.32 12.73
CA GLN A 82 -4.61 18.53 12.82
C GLN A 82 -4.91 19.14 11.44
N ARG A 83 -3.99 19.01 10.47
CA ARG A 83 -4.19 19.43 9.07
C ARG A 83 -5.42 18.80 8.43
N ILE A 84 -5.82 17.59 8.83
CA ILE A 84 -7.08 16.99 8.38
C ILE A 84 -8.27 17.91 8.71
N ARG A 85 -8.29 18.53 9.90
CA ARG A 85 -9.36 19.44 10.31
C ARG A 85 -9.21 20.83 9.71
N ASP A 86 -7.97 21.30 9.61
CA ASP A 86 -7.72 22.66 9.15
C ASP A 86 -7.96 22.78 7.64
N GLU A 87 -7.49 21.82 6.85
CA GLU A 87 -7.60 21.85 5.38
C GLU A 87 -9.03 21.63 4.89
N ILE A 88 -9.84 20.78 5.56
CA ILE A 88 -11.25 20.64 5.18
C ILE A 88 -12.02 21.94 5.40
N LEU A 89 -11.67 22.71 6.44
CA LEU A 89 -12.26 24.02 6.68
C LEU A 89 -11.84 25.01 5.57
N VAL A 90 -10.57 24.98 5.15
CA VAL A 90 -10.07 25.80 4.03
C VAL A 90 -10.74 25.43 2.70
N ILE A 91 -11.07 24.15 2.47
CA ILE A 91 -11.83 23.72 1.27
C ILE A 91 -13.24 24.32 1.27
N GLN A 92 -13.91 24.33 2.43
CA GLN A 92 -15.29 24.79 2.57
C GLN A 92 -15.45 26.31 2.49
N VAL A 93 -14.46 27.05 2.98
CA VAL A 93 -14.56 28.49 3.19
C VAL A 93 -13.64 29.23 2.22
N ASN A 94 -14.17 30.26 1.54
CA ASN A 94 -13.39 31.16 0.70
C ASN A 94 -12.53 32.09 1.57
N LEU A 95 -11.41 31.58 2.10
CA LEU A 95 -10.48 32.37 2.92
C LEU A 95 -9.48 33.19 2.08
N GLU A 96 -9.41 32.95 0.77
CA GLU A 96 -8.56 33.68 -0.18
C GLU A 96 -9.41 34.20 -1.34
N GLU A 97 -9.13 35.42 -1.81
CA GLU A 97 -9.86 36.13 -2.89
C GLU A 97 -9.92 35.35 -4.23
N HIS A 98 -9.09 34.31 -4.38
CA HIS A 98 -8.96 33.47 -5.57
C HIS A 98 -9.48 32.02 -5.38
N ARG A 99 -10.07 31.70 -4.22
CA ARG A 99 -10.75 30.42 -3.99
C ARG A 99 -12.24 30.67 -3.96
N ASN A 100 -12.96 30.05 -4.89
CA ASN A 100 -14.40 30.16 -5.00
C ASN A 100 -15.05 28.77 -4.87
N ASN A 101 -14.69 28.04 -3.81
CA ASN A 101 -15.30 26.73 -3.58
C ASN A 101 -16.67 26.86 -2.96
N ASP A 102 -16.89 27.83 -2.05
CA ASP A 102 -18.18 28.12 -1.36
C ASP A 102 -19.11 26.90 -1.23
N CYS A 103 -18.58 25.81 -0.67
CA CYS A 103 -19.24 24.50 -0.65
C CYS A 103 -19.66 24.09 0.75
N LYS A 104 -19.76 25.07 1.66
CA LYS A 104 -20.21 24.86 3.04
C LYS A 104 -21.68 24.39 3.07
N GLY A 105 -21.98 23.50 3.99
CA GLY A 105 -23.32 22.92 4.16
C GLY A 105 -23.46 21.53 3.52
N GLY A 106 -24.65 20.94 3.67
CA GLY A 106 -24.96 19.60 3.16
C GLY A 106 -23.89 18.56 3.52
N MET A 107 -23.53 17.75 2.54
CA MET A 107 -22.56 16.66 2.69
C MET A 107 -21.19 17.15 3.20
N MET A 108 -20.71 18.30 2.72
CA MET A 108 -19.40 18.81 3.11
C MET A 108 -19.36 19.14 4.59
N GLU A 109 -20.38 19.81 5.13
CA GLU A 109 -20.46 20.13 6.56
C GLU A 109 -20.57 18.85 7.40
N GLU A 110 -21.40 17.90 6.99
CA GLU A 110 -21.55 16.61 7.67
C GLU A 110 -20.21 15.85 7.70
N TRP A 111 -19.49 15.80 6.57
CA TRP A 111 -18.17 15.18 6.49
C TRP A 111 -17.13 15.89 7.34
N HIS A 112 -17.12 17.23 7.36
CA HIS A 112 -16.27 18.01 8.26
C HIS A 112 -16.56 17.68 9.73
N GLN A 113 -17.83 17.62 10.16
CA GLN A 113 -18.17 17.22 11.53
C GLN A 113 -17.70 15.79 11.84
N LYS A 114 -17.80 14.89 10.87
CA LYS A 114 -17.28 13.52 10.97
C LYS A 114 -15.76 13.50 11.16
N LEU A 115 -15.00 14.19 10.32
CA LEU A 115 -13.53 14.31 10.42
C LEU A 115 -13.09 14.96 11.73
N HIS A 116 -13.85 15.96 12.20
CA HIS A 116 -13.59 16.61 13.47
C HIS A 116 -13.86 15.68 14.66
N ASN A 117 -14.79 14.73 14.54
CA ASN A 117 -15.06 13.78 15.61
C ASN A 117 -14.15 12.55 15.56
N ASN A 118 -14.13 11.86 14.41
CA ASN A 118 -13.36 10.64 14.18
C ASN A 118 -12.97 10.56 12.69
N THR A 119 -11.70 10.80 12.39
CA THR A 119 -11.16 10.49 11.05
C THR A 119 -10.83 9.01 10.94
N SER A 120 -10.97 8.44 9.73
CA SER A 120 -10.78 7.03 9.44
C SER A 120 -10.29 6.82 8.00
N PRO A 121 -9.77 5.63 7.65
CA PRO A 121 -9.42 5.30 6.26
C PRO A 121 -10.55 5.54 5.24
N ASP A 122 -11.82 5.41 5.65
CA ASP A 122 -12.99 5.73 4.82
C ASP A 122 -12.95 7.16 4.25
N ASP A 123 -12.32 8.12 4.94
CA ASP A 123 -12.24 9.51 4.49
C ASP A 123 -11.39 9.67 3.22
N VAL A 124 -10.37 8.82 3.01
CA VAL A 124 -9.59 8.78 1.77
C VAL A 124 -10.50 8.44 0.59
N ILE A 125 -11.38 7.43 0.77
CA ILE A 125 -12.31 6.98 -0.26
C ILE A 125 -13.44 8.00 -0.47
N ILE A 126 -13.96 8.61 0.60
CA ILE A 126 -14.95 9.69 0.50
C ILE A 126 -14.39 10.86 -0.33
N CYS A 127 -13.14 11.27 -0.06
CA CYS A 127 -12.47 12.29 -0.85
C CYS A 127 -12.31 11.87 -2.32
N GLN A 128 -11.98 10.60 -2.59
CA GLN A 128 -11.80 10.08 -3.95
C GLN A 128 -13.12 10.11 -4.71
N ALA A 129 -14.22 9.67 -4.07
CA ALA A 129 -15.54 9.70 -4.65
C ALA A 129 -15.99 11.12 -5.00
N LEU A 130 -15.64 12.13 -4.18
CA LEU A 130 -15.90 13.54 -4.51
C LEU A 130 -15.09 14.00 -5.72
N ILE A 131 -13.81 13.63 -5.83
CA ILE A 131 -12.97 13.95 -6.98
C ILE A 131 -13.53 13.30 -8.26
N ASP A 132 -13.92 12.02 -8.20
CA ASP A 132 -14.47 11.29 -9.35
C ASP A 132 -15.83 11.85 -9.78
N TYR A 133 -16.68 12.22 -8.81
CA TYR A 133 -17.93 12.95 -9.04
C TYR A 133 -17.69 14.26 -9.81
N ILE A 134 -16.70 15.06 -9.40
CA ILE A 134 -16.40 16.34 -10.06
C ILE A 134 -15.80 16.10 -11.45
N LYS A 135 -14.91 15.11 -11.62
CA LYS A 135 -14.30 14.75 -12.91
C LYS A 135 -15.33 14.24 -13.92
N SER A 136 -16.35 13.53 -13.46
CA SER A 136 -17.47 13.00 -14.28
C SER A 136 -18.55 14.04 -14.62
N ASP A 137 -18.26 15.33 -14.45
CA ASP A 137 -19.21 16.42 -14.64
C ASP A 137 -20.44 16.34 -13.72
N PHE A 138 -20.19 15.98 -12.45
CA PHE A 138 -21.17 15.91 -11.36
C PHE A 138 -22.19 14.78 -11.54
N ASP A 139 -21.74 13.61 -12.03
CA ASP A 139 -22.57 12.41 -12.10
C ASP A 139 -22.61 11.68 -10.74
N ILE A 140 -23.74 11.78 -10.05
CA ILE A 140 -23.95 11.15 -8.73
C ILE A 140 -23.82 9.62 -8.78
N SER A 141 -24.04 8.98 -9.93
CA SER A 141 -23.85 7.54 -10.07
C SER A 141 -22.39 7.13 -9.93
N VAL A 142 -21.45 7.98 -10.38
CA VAL A 142 -20.01 7.77 -10.23
C VAL A 142 -19.59 7.89 -8.76
N TYR A 143 -20.13 8.89 -8.04
CA TYR A 143 -19.91 9.02 -6.59
C TYR A 143 -20.26 7.74 -5.84
N TRP A 144 -21.49 7.25 -6.03
CA TRP A 144 -21.96 6.03 -5.38
C TRP A 144 -21.23 4.78 -5.85
N LYS A 145 -20.84 4.71 -7.14
CA LYS A 145 -20.02 3.61 -7.65
C LYS A 145 -18.68 3.54 -6.93
N THR A 146 -17.93 4.65 -6.87
CA THR A 146 -16.63 4.71 -6.19
C THR A 146 -16.77 4.31 -4.71
N LEU A 147 -17.79 4.80 -4.00
CA LEU A 147 -18.01 4.42 -2.60
C LEU A 147 -18.34 2.92 -2.42
N ASN A 148 -19.29 2.39 -3.20
CA ASN A 148 -19.75 1.00 -3.05
C ASN A 148 -18.67 -0.01 -3.44
N GLU A 149 -17.88 0.26 -4.49
CA GLU A 149 -16.74 -0.59 -4.88
C GLU A 149 -15.67 -0.68 -3.77
N ASN A 150 -15.65 0.29 -2.85
CA ASN A 150 -14.75 0.33 -1.69
C ASN A 150 -15.45 -0.03 -0.36
N GLY A 151 -16.65 -0.62 -0.44
CA GLY A 151 -17.42 -1.11 0.71
C GLY A 151 -17.98 0.00 1.61
N ILE A 152 -18.15 1.21 1.09
CA ILE A 152 -18.80 2.32 1.80
C ILE A 152 -20.22 2.46 1.26
N THR A 153 -21.16 1.79 1.89
CA THR A 153 -22.59 1.90 1.52
C THR A 153 -23.25 3.12 2.17
N LYS A 154 -24.48 3.43 1.78
CA LYS A 154 -25.28 4.47 2.43
C LYS A 154 -25.48 4.18 3.93
N GLU A 155 -25.73 2.92 4.29
CA GLU A 155 -25.86 2.50 5.68
C GLU A 155 -24.55 2.72 6.45
N ARG A 156 -23.40 2.50 5.81
CA ARG A 156 -22.09 2.79 6.40
C ARG A 156 -21.92 4.28 6.68
N LEU A 157 -22.25 5.16 5.74
CA LEU A 157 -22.19 6.61 5.94
C LEU A 157 -23.09 7.08 7.11
N LEU A 158 -24.25 6.44 7.27
CA LEU A 158 -25.21 6.71 8.34
C LEU A 158 -24.79 6.09 9.70
N SER A 159 -23.88 5.11 9.69
CA SER A 159 -23.43 4.40 10.90
C SER A 159 -22.36 5.14 11.69
N TYR A 160 -21.74 6.18 11.13
CA TYR A 160 -20.73 6.97 11.83
C TYR A 160 -21.35 7.74 13.01
N ASP A 161 -20.57 7.94 14.09
CA ASP A 161 -20.99 8.75 15.25
C ASP A 161 -21.50 10.15 14.84
N ARG A 162 -20.91 10.70 13.77
CA ARG A 162 -21.40 11.86 13.03
C ARG A 162 -21.69 11.41 11.61
N ALA A 163 -22.96 11.06 11.37
CA ALA A 163 -23.43 10.52 10.11
C ALA A 163 -23.33 11.54 8.96
N ILE A 164 -23.08 11.01 7.76
CA ILE A 164 -23.20 11.75 6.51
C ILE A 164 -24.51 11.31 5.86
N HIS A 165 -25.46 12.24 5.75
CA HIS A 165 -26.82 12.03 5.27
C HIS A 165 -27.02 12.51 3.84
N SER A 166 -26.36 13.61 3.50
CA SER A 166 -26.57 14.36 2.27
C SER A 166 -25.67 13.86 1.15
N GLU A 167 -26.14 14.00 -0.09
CA GLU A 167 -25.32 13.81 -1.29
C GLU A 167 -24.51 15.09 -1.61
N PRO A 168 -23.38 14.98 -2.33
CA PRO A 168 -22.62 16.14 -2.76
C PRO A 168 -23.40 16.98 -3.79
N SER A 169 -23.50 18.29 -3.54
CA SER A 169 -24.20 19.24 -4.40
C SER A 169 -23.31 20.45 -4.67
N PHE A 170 -22.43 20.33 -5.69
CA PHE A 170 -21.50 21.39 -6.10
C PHE A 170 -21.98 22.10 -7.37
N LYS A 171 -21.52 23.34 -7.57
CA LYS A 171 -21.77 24.12 -8.78
C LYS A 171 -20.63 23.95 -9.78
N ARG A 172 -20.92 24.10 -11.07
CA ARG A 172 -19.96 23.90 -12.16
C ARG A 172 -18.78 24.88 -12.10
N ASP A 173 -19.00 26.10 -11.65
CA ASP A 173 -17.97 27.13 -11.45
C ASP A 173 -17.00 26.82 -10.31
N GLN A 174 -17.34 25.88 -9.43
CA GLN A 174 -16.48 25.42 -8.32
C GLN A 174 -15.51 24.31 -8.75
N LYS A 175 -15.67 23.76 -9.97
CA LYS A 175 -14.99 22.53 -10.45
C LYS A 175 -13.46 22.56 -10.27
N ASP A 176 -12.79 23.56 -10.85
CA ASP A 176 -11.33 23.60 -10.87
C ASP A 176 -10.75 23.86 -9.47
N GLY A 177 -11.41 24.71 -8.68
CA GLY A 177 -11.04 25.00 -7.30
C GLY A 177 -11.16 23.76 -6.40
N LEU A 178 -12.28 23.04 -6.50
CA LEU A 178 -12.52 21.82 -5.74
C LEU A 178 -11.56 20.70 -6.15
N LEU A 179 -11.29 20.51 -7.44
CA LEU A 179 -10.34 19.48 -7.89
C LEU A 179 -8.94 19.74 -7.35
N ARG A 180 -8.48 20.99 -7.39
CA ARG A 180 -7.20 21.38 -6.82
C ARG A 180 -7.18 21.11 -5.30
N ASP A 181 -8.14 21.67 -4.57
CA ASP A 181 -8.10 21.68 -3.11
C ASP A 181 -8.40 20.29 -2.50
N LEU A 182 -9.35 19.54 -3.05
CA LEU A 182 -9.58 18.12 -2.68
C LEU A 182 -8.40 17.24 -3.09
N GLY A 183 -7.71 17.54 -4.19
CA GLY A 183 -6.49 16.85 -4.58
C GLY A 183 -5.34 17.07 -3.59
N HIS A 184 -5.18 18.29 -3.06
CA HIS A 184 -4.26 18.55 -1.95
C HIS A 184 -4.69 17.80 -0.68
N TYR A 185 -5.98 17.88 -0.34
CA TYR A 185 -6.50 17.25 0.88
C TYR A 185 -6.42 15.73 0.87
N MET A 186 -6.60 15.11 -0.30
CA MET A 186 -6.38 13.68 -0.52
C MET A 186 -4.98 13.24 -0.07
N ARG A 187 -3.95 14.03 -0.41
CA ARG A 187 -2.56 13.73 -0.01
C ARG A 187 -2.40 13.78 1.51
N THR A 188 -3.01 14.76 2.17
CA THR A 188 -3.04 14.85 3.64
C THR A 188 -3.73 13.65 4.28
N LEU A 189 -4.91 13.25 3.77
CA LEU A 189 -5.64 12.08 4.26
C LEU A 189 -4.83 10.79 4.09
N LYS A 190 -4.22 10.60 2.91
CA LYS A 190 -3.36 9.43 2.63
C LYS A 190 -2.12 9.42 3.52
N ALA A 191 -1.48 10.56 3.77
CA ALA A 191 -0.32 10.62 4.66
C ALA A 191 -0.62 10.14 6.10
N VAL A 192 -1.86 10.33 6.58
CA VAL A 192 -2.29 9.91 7.93
C VAL A 192 -2.84 8.48 7.96
N HIS A 193 -3.60 8.09 6.95
CA HIS A 193 -4.34 6.82 6.95
C HIS A 193 -3.73 5.71 6.09
N SER A 194 -2.86 6.04 5.14
CA SER A 194 -2.21 5.08 4.25
C SER A 194 -0.75 4.88 4.64
N GLY A 195 -0.45 3.68 5.18
CA GLY A 195 0.91 3.25 5.50
C GLY A 195 1.80 2.97 4.29
N ALA A 196 1.29 3.06 3.07
CA ALA A 196 2.03 2.72 1.86
C ALA A 196 1.81 3.74 0.72
N ASP A 197 1.46 4.99 1.04
CA ASP A 197 1.32 6.04 0.04
C ASP A 197 2.70 6.46 -0.50
N LEU A 198 2.94 6.20 -1.79
CA LEU A 198 4.24 6.40 -2.42
C LEU A 198 4.66 7.86 -2.49
N GLU A 199 3.76 8.77 -2.85
CA GLU A 199 4.06 10.20 -2.95
C GLU A 199 4.46 10.76 -1.57
N SER A 200 3.71 10.42 -0.53
CA SER A 200 4.03 10.81 0.85
C SER A 200 5.35 10.21 1.33
N ALA A 201 5.62 8.92 1.05
CA ALA A 201 6.85 8.27 1.47
C ALA A 201 8.09 8.86 0.77
N ILE A 202 7.99 9.16 -0.53
CA ILE A 202 9.02 9.85 -1.30
C ILE A 202 9.24 11.26 -0.73
N SER A 203 8.17 12.03 -0.54
CA SER A 203 8.26 13.41 -0.04
C SER A 203 8.90 13.47 1.36
N ASN A 204 8.56 12.53 2.23
CA ASN A 204 9.19 12.45 3.55
C ASN A 204 10.69 12.19 3.45
N CYS A 205 11.14 11.29 2.56
CA CYS A 205 12.56 10.98 2.39
C CYS A 205 13.34 12.10 1.69
N MET A 206 12.76 12.68 0.66
CA MET A 206 13.33 13.75 -0.16
C MET A 206 13.29 15.11 0.52
N GLY A 207 12.44 15.26 1.54
CA GLY A 207 12.16 16.54 2.16
C GLY A 207 11.22 17.38 1.31
N TYR A 208 10.42 18.20 1.98
CA TYR A 208 9.55 19.17 1.33
C TYR A 208 9.33 20.37 2.23
N ARG A 209 8.94 21.47 1.62
CA ARG A 209 8.49 22.67 2.31
C ARG A 209 7.09 23.01 1.83
N ALA A 210 6.17 23.18 2.77
CA ALA A 210 4.83 23.67 2.51
C ALA A 210 4.62 24.94 3.33
N GLU A 211 4.23 26.03 2.69
CA GLU A 211 3.83 27.24 3.40
C GLU A 211 2.45 27.04 4.03
N GLY A 212 2.26 27.60 5.23
CA GLY A 212 0.97 27.56 5.90
C GLY A 212 -0.04 28.45 5.17
N GLN A 213 -1.28 28.00 5.08
CA GLN A 213 -2.38 28.78 4.50
C GLN A 213 -3.36 29.21 5.59
N GLY A 214 -3.70 30.50 5.61
CA GLY A 214 -4.56 31.08 6.64
C GLY A 214 -4.01 30.90 8.05
N PHE A 215 -4.67 30.05 8.85
CA PHE A 215 -4.31 29.76 10.25
C PHE A 215 -3.39 28.52 10.40
N MET A 216 -3.06 27.83 9.31
CA MET A 216 -2.21 26.65 9.33
C MET A 216 -0.72 27.01 9.49
N VAL A 217 0.03 26.18 10.22
CA VAL A 217 1.48 26.30 10.34
C VAL A 217 2.16 25.64 9.13
N GLY A 218 3.20 26.27 8.60
CA GLY A 218 4.02 25.70 7.52
C GLY A 218 4.79 24.46 7.97
N VAL A 219 5.13 23.59 7.02
CA VAL A 219 5.89 22.36 7.25
C VAL A 219 7.24 22.45 6.56
N GLN A 220 8.30 22.07 7.26
CA GLN A 220 9.62 21.88 6.67
C GLN A 220 10.18 20.53 7.09
N ILE A 221 10.34 19.64 6.12
CA ILE A 221 11.03 18.36 6.29
C ILE A 221 12.32 18.42 5.48
N ASN A 222 13.45 18.18 6.14
CA ASN A 222 14.74 18.12 5.46
C ASN A 222 14.92 16.75 4.78
N PRO A 223 15.64 16.68 3.64
CA PRO A 223 15.99 15.41 3.01
C PRO A 223 16.77 14.50 3.97
N ILE A 224 16.62 13.19 3.82
CA ILE A 224 17.43 12.21 4.57
C ILE A 224 18.89 12.31 4.08
N PRO A 225 19.87 12.49 4.99
CA PRO A 225 21.26 12.54 4.59
C PRO A 225 21.75 11.15 4.15
N GLY A 226 22.66 11.12 3.17
CA GLY A 226 23.30 9.89 2.70
C GLY A 226 22.45 9.05 1.75
N LEU A 227 21.38 9.62 1.17
CA LEU A 227 20.71 9.01 0.01
C LEU A 227 21.70 8.94 -1.18
N PRO A 228 21.64 7.88 -2.01
CA PRO A 228 22.48 7.78 -3.20
C PRO A 228 22.25 8.96 -4.14
N SER A 229 23.29 9.41 -4.85
CA SER A 229 23.23 10.65 -5.64
C SER A 229 22.22 10.62 -6.79
N GLY A 230 21.96 9.44 -7.38
CA GLY A 230 20.95 9.25 -8.44
C GLY A 230 19.55 8.94 -7.92
N PHE A 231 19.40 8.69 -6.61
CA PHE A 231 18.12 8.29 -6.01
C PHE A 231 17.00 9.32 -6.18
N PRO A 232 17.24 10.65 -6.06
CA PRO A 232 16.21 11.66 -6.28
C PRO A 232 15.60 11.62 -7.67
N ASP A 233 16.42 11.43 -8.70
CA ASP A 233 15.96 11.40 -10.09
C ASP A 233 15.23 10.10 -10.39
N LEU A 234 15.68 8.98 -9.81
CA LEU A 234 14.98 7.70 -9.87
C LEU A 234 13.58 7.77 -9.23
N LEU A 235 13.45 8.37 -8.04
CA LEU A 235 12.14 8.54 -7.39
C LEU A 235 11.21 9.47 -8.17
N ARG A 236 11.76 10.51 -8.81
CA ARG A 236 11.00 11.39 -9.70
C ARG A 236 10.51 10.65 -10.94
N PHE A 237 11.38 9.86 -11.57
CA PHE A 237 11.00 8.98 -12.67
C PHE A 237 9.85 8.05 -12.26
N VAL A 238 9.96 7.39 -11.09
CA VAL A 238 8.88 6.54 -10.58
C VAL A 238 7.56 7.30 -10.47
N LEU A 239 7.57 8.50 -9.87
CA LEU A 239 6.36 9.34 -9.73
C LEU A 239 5.73 9.73 -11.08
N GLU A 240 6.56 10.09 -12.06
CA GLU A 240 6.11 10.52 -13.39
C GLU A 240 5.44 9.38 -14.19
N HIS A 241 5.81 8.12 -13.92
CA HIS A 241 5.37 6.96 -14.69
C HIS A 241 4.33 6.09 -13.95
N ILE A 242 3.86 6.49 -12.76
CA ILE A 242 2.88 5.68 -11.96
C ILE A 242 1.62 5.37 -12.76
N GLU A 243 1.15 6.30 -13.59
CA GLU A 243 -0.09 6.15 -14.36
C GLU A 243 0.12 5.56 -15.76
N ASP A 244 1.35 5.24 -16.14
CA ASP A 244 1.65 4.70 -17.45
C ASP A 244 1.00 3.33 -17.68
N ARG A 245 0.48 3.13 -18.88
CA ARG A 245 -0.09 1.83 -19.30
C ARG A 245 1.00 0.77 -19.42
N ASN A 246 2.10 1.10 -20.10
CA ASN A 246 3.26 0.22 -20.18
C ASN A 246 4.08 0.31 -18.88
N VAL A 247 3.94 -0.71 -18.05
CA VAL A 247 4.51 -0.73 -16.69
C VAL A 247 5.96 -1.21 -16.62
N GLU A 248 6.56 -1.68 -17.73
CA GLU A 248 7.87 -2.33 -17.72
C GLU A 248 8.98 -1.42 -17.14
N ALA A 249 9.10 -0.19 -17.66
CA ALA A 249 10.11 0.75 -17.18
C ALA A 249 9.83 1.22 -15.74
N LEU A 250 8.56 1.38 -15.36
CA LEU A 250 8.17 1.69 -13.98
C LEU A 250 8.62 0.58 -13.02
N LEU A 251 8.43 -0.69 -13.38
CA LEU A 251 8.81 -1.82 -12.53
C LEU A 251 10.33 -1.90 -12.32
N GLU A 252 11.11 -1.66 -13.37
CA GLU A 252 12.56 -1.60 -13.29
C GLU A 252 13.01 -0.46 -12.37
N GLY A 253 12.45 0.74 -12.54
CA GLY A 253 12.77 1.89 -11.68
C GLY A 253 12.36 1.69 -10.21
N LEU A 254 11.22 1.04 -9.95
CA LEU A 254 10.80 0.66 -8.60
C LEU A 254 11.78 -0.32 -7.95
N LEU A 255 12.22 -1.35 -8.69
CA LEU A 255 13.15 -2.37 -8.19
C LEU A 255 14.55 -1.79 -7.95
N GLU A 256 15.05 -0.97 -8.87
CA GLU A 256 16.30 -0.25 -8.69
C GLU A 256 16.24 0.63 -7.43
N ALA A 257 15.12 1.33 -7.20
CA ALA A 257 14.96 2.15 -6.00
C ALA A 257 14.99 1.28 -4.72
N ARG A 258 14.35 0.10 -4.73
CA ARG A 258 14.39 -0.81 -3.58
C ARG A 258 15.79 -1.38 -3.33
N GLN A 259 16.53 -1.70 -4.39
CA GLN A 259 17.92 -2.17 -4.30
C GLN A 259 18.84 -1.10 -3.70
N GLU A 260 18.78 0.13 -4.20
CA GLU A 260 19.56 1.28 -3.73
C GLU A 260 19.22 1.65 -2.27
N LEU A 261 17.97 1.45 -1.86
CA LEU A 261 17.51 1.69 -0.49
C LEU A 261 17.99 0.61 0.49
N ARG A 262 18.22 -0.62 0.02
CA ARG A 262 18.52 -1.80 0.86
C ARG A 262 19.70 -1.60 1.82
N PRO A 263 20.86 -1.06 1.42
CA PRO A 263 21.98 -0.81 2.34
C PRO A 263 21.64 0.18 3.45
N LEU A 264 20.73 1.12 3.20
CA LEU A 264 20.30 2.12 4.20
C LEU A 264 19.34 1.51 5.22
N LEU A 265 18.46 0.60 4.79
CA LEU A 265 17.56 -0.16 5.68
C LEU A 265 18.32 -1.05 6.66
N LEU A 266 19.52 -1.49 6.31
CA LEU A 266 20.37 -2.32 7.17
C LEU A 266 21.18 -1.49 8.19
N LYS A 267 21.21 -0.17 8.04
CA LYS A 267 21.93 0.74 8.95
C LYS A 267 20.97 1.34 9.96
N SER A 268 21.46 1.54 11.19
CA SER A 268 20.75 2.36 12.17
C SER A 268 20.89 3.82 11.78
N THR A 269 19.78 4.47 11.44
CA THR A 269 19.72 5.91 11.13
C THR A 269 18.61 6.56 11.96
N GLY A 270 18.73 7.85 12.27
CA GLY A 270 17.70 8.58 13.03
C GLY A 270 16.35 8.73 12.30
N ARG A 271 16.28 8.31 11.03
CA ARG A 271 15.10 8.37 10.16
C ARG A 271 14.78 7.05 9.47
N LEU A 272 15.15 5.92 10.08
CA LEU A 272 14.91 4.59 9.53
C LEU A 272 13.43 4.33 9.25
N LYS A 273 12.52 4.82 10.09
CA LYS A 273 11.07 4.69 9.86
C LYS A 273 10.66 5.19 8.47
N ASP A 274 11.22 6.31 8.03
CA ASP A 274 10.85 6.93 6.76
C ASP A 274 11.32 6.09 5.57
N LEU A 275 12.53 5.52 5.68
CA LEU A 275 13.07 4.59 4.69
C LEU A 275 12.25 3.30 4.64
N LEU A 276 11.79 2.78 5.79
CA LEU A 276 10.92 1.59 5.84
C LEU A 276 9.59 1.85 5.16
N PHE A 277 8.96 3.00 5.41
CA PHE A 277 7.74 3.39 4.73
C PHE A 277 7.93 3.58 3.22
N LEU A 278 9.08 4.11 2.78
CA LEU A 278 9.42 4.18 1.36
C LEU A 278 9.55 2.78 0.74
N ASP A 279 10.26 1.85 1.38
CA ASP A 279 10.40 0.49 0.86
C ASP A 279 9.06 -0.25 0.76
N ILE A 280 8.19 -0.09 1.76
CA ILE A 280 6.82 -0.66 1.77
C ILE A 280 5.98 -0.05 0.64
N ALA A 281 6.07 1.27 0.43
CA ALA A 281 5.32 1.94 -0.63
C ALA A 281 5.82 1.52 -2.03
N LEU A 282 7.14 1.42 -2.23
CA LEU A 282 7.73 0.91 -3.47
C LEU A 282 7.27 -0.53 -3.75
N GLU A 283 7.33 -1.41 -2.74
CA GLU A 283 6.85 -2.80 -2.83
C GLU A 283 5.37 -2.87 -3.26
N SER A 284 4.50 -2.11 -2.60
CA SER A 284 3.06 -2.08 -2.90
C SER A 284 2.79 -1.55 -4.31
N THR A 285 3.60 -0.61 -4.77
CA THR A 285 3.49 -0.04 -6.13
C THR A 285 3.87 -1.07 -7.19
N VAL A 286 4.88 -1.91 -6.96
CA VAL A 286 5.24 -3.01 -7.87
C VAL A 286 4.05 -3.95 -8.08
N ARG A 287 3.38 -4.38 -7.00
CA ARG A 287 2.18 -5.23 -7.08
C ARG A 287 1.11 -4.59 -7.97
N THR A 288 0.76 -3.35 -7.66
CA THR A 288 -0.31 -2.60 -8.34
C THR A 288 0.02 -2.34 -9.81
N ALA A 289 1.29 -2.07 -10.14
CA ALA A 289 1.74 -1.89 -11.50
C ALA A 289 1.62 -3.18 -12.32
N ILE A 290 1.99 -4.34 -11.77
CA ILE A 290 1.81 -5.62 -12.48
C ILE A 290 0.34 -5.94 -12.68
N GLU A 291 -0.50 -5.76 -11.67
CA GLU A 291 -1.94 -6.01 -11.77
C GLU A 291 -2.56 -5.20 -12.92
N ARG A 292 -2.14 -3.93 -13.08
CA ARG A 292 -2.55 -3.08 -14.20
C ARG A 292 -1.98 -3.56 -15.55
N GLY A 293 -0.71 -3.93 -15.60
CA GLY A 293 -0.04 -4.39 -16.82
C GLY A 293 -0.38 -5.83 -17.22
N TYR A 294 -1.11 -6.57 -16.39
CA TYR A 294 -1.32 -8.01 -16.55
C TYR A 294 -2.02 -8.36 -17.86
N GLU A 295 -3.02 -7.58 -18.28
CA GLU A 295 -3.74 -7.82 -19.54
C GLU A 295 -2.87 -7.61 -20.78
N GLU A 296 -1.95 -6.64 -20.75
CA GLU A 296 -1.02 -6.38 -21.86
C GLU A 296 -0.07 -7.55 -22.13
N LEU A 297 0.14 -8.41 -21.12
CA LEU A 297 0.96 -9.60 -21.24
C LEU A 297 0.24 -10.77 -21.97
N ASN A 298 -1.05 -10.66 -22.34
CA ASN A 298 -1.83 -11.78 -22.89
C ASN A 298 -1.23 -12.34 -24.19
N ASN A 299 -0.66 -11.48 -25.03
CA ASN A 299 -0.06 -11.84 -26.32
C ASN A 299 1.47 -11.63 -26.33
N SER A 300 2.07 -11.50 -25.15
CA SER A 300 3.50 -11.24 -25.03
C SER A 300 4.33 -12.51 -25.28
N ARG A 301 5.54 -12.33 -25.81
CA ARG A 301 6.47 -13.45 -26.00
C ARG A 301 6.93 -14.01 -24.64
N PRO A 302 7.29 -15.30 -24.57
CA PRO A 302 7.73 -15.94 -23.32
C PRO A 302 8.85 -15.17 -22.60
N GLU A 303 9.78 -14.58 -23.35
CA GLU A 303 10.90 -13.79 -22.80
C GLU A 303 10.42 -12.60 -21.98
N LYS A 304 9.36 -11.92 -22.43
CA LYS A 304 8.80 -10.79 -21.71
C LYS A 304 8.08 -11.24 -20.43
N ILE A 305 7.35 -12.35 -20.48
CA ILE A 305 6.71 -12.90 -19.28
C ILE A 305 7.77 -13.36 -18.27
N MET A 306 8.85 -14.02 -18.72
CA MET A 306 9.97 -14.39 -17.87
C MET A 306 10.66 -13.18 -17.23
N HIS A 307 10.81 -12.08 -17.97
CA HIS A 307 11.34 -10.82 -17.42
C HIS A 307 10.46 -10.26 -16.30
N PHE A 308 9.15 -10.20 -16.51
CA PHE A 308 8.21 -9.78 -15.47
C PHE A 308 8.25 -10.71 -14.25
N ILE A 309 8.37 -12.03 -14.46
CA ILE A 309 8.59 -13.00 -13.37
C ILE A 309 9.86 -12.68 -12.58
N THR A 310 10.97 -12.34 -13.24
CA THR A 310 12.21 -11.95 -12.54
C THR A 310 12.02 -10.70 -11.67
N LEU A 311 11.36 -9.67 -12.20
CA LEU A 311 11.10 -8.43 -11.46
C LEU A 311 10.22 -8.68 -10.22
N VAL A 312 9.12 -9.44 -10.35
CA VAL A 312 8.23 -9.70 -9.20
C VAL A 312 8.88 -10.65 -8.19
N LEU A 313 9.65 -11.64 -8.65
CA LEU A 313 10.38 -12.54 -7.78
C LEU A 313 11.47 -11.82 -6.98
N GLU A 314 12.20 -10.91 -7.61
CA GLU A 314 13.18 -10.07 -6.92
C GLU A 314 12.49 -9.14 -5.90
N ASN A 315 11.36 -8.54 -6.26
CA ASN A 315 10.55 -7.74 -5.34
C ASN A 315 10.17 -8.53 -4.08
N LEU A 316 9.75 -9.79 -4.24
CA LEU A 316 9.43 -10.70 -3.15
C LEU A 316 10.66 -11.09 -2.33
N ALA A 317 11.80 -11.33 -2.98
CA ALA A 317 13.06 -11.67 -2.31
C ALA A 317 13.60 -10.52 -1.46
N LEU A 318 13.44 -9.26 -1.89
CA LEU A 318 13.82 -8.07 -1.12
C LEU A 318 12.99 -7.89 0.16
N SER A 319 11.76 -8.41 0.17
CA SER A 319 10.84 -8.32 1.31
C SER A 319 10.89 -9.52 2.25
N SER A 320 11.51 -10.62 1.84
CA SER A 320 11.52 -11.87 2.59
C SER A 320 12.74 -11.97 3.51
N ASP A 321 12.53 -12.45 4.74
CA ASP A 321 13.63 -12.68 5.69
C ASP A 321 14.45 -13.93 5.30
N ASP A 322 13.76 -15.04 5.06
CA ASP A 322 14.33 -16.23 4.43
C ASP A 322 14.02 -16.22 2.93
N ASN A 323 15.04 -15.91 2.13
CA ASN A 323 14.90 -15.70 0.69
C ASN A 323 15.84 -16.57 -0.15
N GLU A 324 16.53 -17.55 0.44
CA GLU A 324 17.55 -18.34 -0.26
C GLU A 324 16.98 -19.04 -1.51
N ASP A 325 15.85 -19.72 -1.36
CA ASP A 325 15.17 -20.39 -2.48
C ASP A 325 14.67 -19.40 -3.54
N LEU A 326 14.22 -18.21 -3.13
CA LEU A 326 13.80 -17.15 -4.06
C LEU A 326 15.00 -16.66 -4.89
N VAL A 327 16.18 -16.50 -4.27
CA VAL A 327 17.41 -16.11 -4.97
C VAL A 327 17.86 -17.20 -5.95
N TYR A 328 17.75 -18.49 -5.60
CA TYR A 328 18.05 -19.57 -6.55
C TYR A 328 17.07 -19.57 -7.72
N CYS A 329 15.78 -19.34 -7.48
CA CYS A 329 14.79 -19.21 -8.54
C CYS A 329 15.11 -18.01 -9.45
N LEU A 330 15.51 -16.86 -8.89
CA LEU A 330 15.89 -15.67 -9.64
C LEU A 330 17.08 -15.93 -10.57
N LYS A 331 18.13 -16.59 -10.06
CA LYS A 331 19.27 -17.04 -10.88
C LYS A 331 18.84 -17.99 -12.00
N GLY A 332 17.94 -18.93 -11.69
CA GLY A 332 17.36 -19.84 -12.67
C GLY A 332 16.59 -19.12 -13.77
N TRP A 333 15.80 -18.10 -13.43
CA TRP A 333 15.04 -17.32 -14.42
C TRP A 333 15.96 -16.48 -15.32
N HIS A 334 16.98 -15.81 -14.76
CA HIS A 334 17.98 -15.11 -15.59
C HIS A 334 18.69 -16.06 -16.56
N HIS A 335 19.04 -17.27 -16.10
CA HIS A 335 19.62 -18.28 -16.98
C HIS A 335 18.63 -18.74 -18.06
N SER A 336 17.37 -18.96 -17.70
CA SER A 336 16.29 -19.33 -18.63
C SER A 336 16.10 -18.28 -19.74
N ILE A 337 16.12 -16.99 -19.38
CA ILE A 337 16.05 -15.88 -20.34
C ILE A 337 17.26 -15.91 -21.29
N SER A 338 18.47 -16.13 -20.78
CA SER A 338 19.69 -16.24 -21.60
C SER A 338 19.63 -17.44 -22.57
N MET A 339 19.16 -18.59 -22.10
CA MET A 339 18.95 -19.78 -22.95
C MET A 339 17.89 -19.54 -24.03
N CYS A 340 16.81 -18.85 -23.70
CA CYS A 340 15.75 -18.51 -24.64
C CYS A 340 16.26 -17.56 -25.74
N LYS A 341 16.98 -16.49 -25.35
CA LYS A 341 17.60 -15.54 -26.29
C LYS A 341 18.62 -16.21 -27.22
N SER A 342 19.37 -17.18 -26.73
CA SER A 342 20.34 -17.97 -27.53
C SER A 342 19.70 -19.13 -28.31
N LYS A 343 18.36 -19.30 -28.24
CA LYS A 343 17.60 -20.37 -28.89
C LYS A 343 18.12 -21.78 -28.57
N SER A 344 18.57 -22.00 -27.34
CA SER A 344 19.03 -23.31 -26.87
C SER A 344 17.89 -24.34 -26.93
N ALA A 345 18.14 -25.53 -27.48
CA ALA A 345 17.10 -26.55 -27.69
C ALA A 345 16.29 -26.93 -26.42
N HIS A 346 16.88 -26.77 -25.24
CA HIS A 346 16.28 -27.18 -23.96
C HIS A 346 15.82 -26.00 -23.09
N TRP A 347 15.78 -24.77 -23.64
CA TRP A 347 15.44 -23.58 -22.86
C TRP A 347 14.07 -23.69 -22.16
N ALA A 348 13.06 -24.24 -22.86
CA ALA A 348 11.71 -24.35 -22.33
C ALA A 348 11.61 -25.40 -21.22
N LEU A 349 12.33 -26.52 -21.34
CA LEU A 349 12.39 -27.55 -20.31
C LEU A 349 13.11 -27.04 -19.05
N TYR A 350 14.20 -26.28 -19.22
CA TYR A 350 14.89 -25.66 -18.11
C TYR A 350 14.01 -24.59 -17.44
N ALA A 351 13.39 -23.70 -18.21
CA ALA A 351 12.46 -22.70 -17.69
C ALA A 351 11.30 -23.35 -16.91
N LYS A 352 10.79 -24.50 -17.38
CA LYS A 352 9.74 -25.26 -16.68
C LYS A 352 10.21 -25.76 -15.30
N SER A 353 11.44 -26.26 -15.18
CA SER A 353 11.95 -26.72 -13.88
C SER A 353 12.14 -25.56 -12.90
N VAL A 354 12.57 -24.39 -13.39
CA VAL A 354 12.64 -23.16 -12.59
C VAL A 354 11.25 -22.69 -12.18
N LEU A 355 10.26 -22.77 -13.08
CA LEU A 355 8.86 -22.47 -12.81
C LEU A 355 8.32 -23.34 -11.67
N ASP A 356 8.54 -24.65 -11.73
CA ASP A 356 8.08 -25.58 -10.68
C ASP A 356 8.78 -25.34 -9.35
N ARG A 357 10.09 -25.05 -9.36
CA ARG A 357 10.80 -24.63 -8.14
C ARG A 357 10.23 -23.33 -7.56
N THR A 358 9.87 -22.37 -8.41
CA THR A 358 9.28 -21.10 -7.96
C THR A 358 7.90 -21.33 -7.33
N ARG A 359 7.08 -22.24 -7.88
CA ARG A 359 5.81 -22.66 -7.27
C ARG A 359 6.01 -23.29 -5.89
N LEU A 360 7.00 -24.17 -5.75
CA LEU A 360 7.33 -24.79 -4.46
C LEU A 360 7.76 -23.76 -3.42
N ALA A 361 8.59 -22.78 -3.81
CA ALA A 361 9.00 -21.70 -2.91
C ALA A 361 7.79 -20.86 -2.44
N LEU A 362 6.86 -20.55 -3.34
CA LEU A 362 5.61 -19.85 -3.00
C LEU A 362 4.72 -20.67 -2.06
N ALA A 363 4.57 -21.97 -2.31
CA ALA A 363 3.80 -22.87 -1.45
C ALA A 363 4.39 -22.96 -0.03
N SER A 364 5.72 -23.13 0.08
CA SER A 364 6.42 -23.16 1.37
C SER A 364 6.23 -21.85 2.16
N LYS A 365 6.25 -20.71 1.47
CA LYS A 365 6.01 -19.41 2.10
C LYS A 365 4.55 -19.27 2.57
N ALA A 366 3.59 -19.68 1.75
CA ALA A 366 2.17 -19.70 2.11
C ALA A 366 1.89 -20.59 3.33
N GLU A 367 2.49 -21.79 3.38
CA GLU A 367 2.39 -22.68 4.53
C GLU A 367 3.00 -22.08 5.80
N THR A 368 4.14 -21.38 5.65
CA THR A 368 4.78 -20.66 6.76
C THR A 368 3.87 -19.57 7.33
N TYR A 369 3.26 -18.75 6.47
CA TYR A 369 2.29 -17.74 6.90
C TYR A 369 1.07 -18.38 7.55
N GLN A 370 0.53 -19.45 6.97
CA GLN A 370 -0.62 -20.17 7.53
C GLN A 370 -0.31 -20.65 8.95
N ARG A 371 0.86 -21.24 9.17
CA ARG A 371 1.31 -21.72 10.48
C ARG A 371 1.47 -20.60 11.51
N ILE A 372 1.97 -19.44 11.10
CA ILE A 372 2.30 -18.34 12.01
C ILE A 372 1.07 -17.45 12.31
N LEU A 373 0.27 -17.14 11.30
CA LEU A 373 -0.77 -16.12 11.37
C LEU A 373 -2.14 -16.70 11.71
N GLN A 374 -2.54 -17.81 11.08
CA GLN A 374 -3.90 -18.32 11.20
C GLN A 374 -4.30 -18.67 12.65
N PRO A 375 -3.46 -19.33 13.48
CA PRO A 375 -3.83 -19.61 14.86
C PRO A 375 -4.10 -18.34 15.67
N SER A 376 -3.34 -17.28 15.41
CA SER A 376 -3.54 -15.98 16.06
C SER A 376 -4.83 -15.31 15.57
N ALA A 377 -5.16 -15.44 14.28
CA ALA A 377 -6.40 -14.93 13.70
C ALA A 377 -7.64 -15.63 14.27
N GLU A 378 -7.61 -16.95 14.41
CA GLU A 378 -8.69 -17.74 15.02
C GLU A 378 -8.88 -17.39 16.50
N TYR A 379 -7.78 -17.35 17.26
CA TYR A 379 -7.83 -17.04 18.68
C TYR A 379 -8.30 -15.61 18.96
N LEU A 380 -7.68 -14.61 18.34
CA LEU A 380 -8.07 -13.21 18.55
C LEU A 380 -9.45 -12.91 17.94
N GLY A 381 -9.73 -13.43 16.75
CA GLY A 381 -10.99 -13.20 16.05
C GLY A 381 -12.19 -13.72 16.86
N SER A 382 -12.09 -14.93 17.43
CA SER A 382 -13.14 -15.50 18.27
C SER A 382 -13.38 -14.68 19.55
N LEU A 383 -12.32 -14.21 20.21
CA LEU A 383 -12.43 -13.38 21.41
C LEU A 383 -13.00 -11.98 21.13
N LEU A 384 -12.70 -11.42 19.97
CA LEU A 384 -13.13 -10.08 19.56
C LEU A 384 -14.49 -10.07 18.86
N GLY A 385 -15.08 -11.25 18.60
CA GLY A 385 -16.35 -11.37 17.89
C GLY A 385 -16.26 -10.94 16.43
N VAL A 386 -15.12 -11.19 15.78
CA VAL A 386 -14.95 -10.97 14.33
C VAL A 386 -15.77 -12.01 13.57
N ASP A 387 -16.33 -11.61 12.43
CA ASP A 387 -17.11 -12.51 11.59
C ASP A 387 -16.29 -13.73 11.14
N GLN A 388 -16.91 -14.91 11.20
CA GLN A 388 -16.23 -16.18 10.91
C GLN A 388 -15.60 -16.23 9.51
N TRP A 389 -16.25 -15.59 8.52
CA TRP A 389 -15.70 -15.56 7.15
C TRP A 389 -14.36 -14.82 7.11
N ALA A 390 -14.22 -13.69 7.81
CA ALA A 390 -13.00 -12.89 7.85
C ALA A 390 -11.87 -13.59 8.63
N ILE A 391 -12.23 -14.40 9.63
CA ILE A 391 -11.28 -15.27 10.35
C ILE A 391 -10.76 -16.37 9.41
N ASN A 392 -11.66 -17.08 8.73
CA ASN A 392 -11.32 -18.27 7.93
C ASN A 392 -10.36 -17.96 6.78
N ILE A 393 -10.52 -16.80 6.13
CA ILE A 393 -9.70 -16.40 4.98
C ILE A 393 -8.52 -15.48 5.37
N PHE A 394 -8.28 -15.23 6.66
CA PHE A 394 -7.36 -14.19 7.11
C PHE A 394 -5.97 -14.31 6.45
N THR A 395 -5.36 -15.49 6.53
CA THR A 395 -4.01 -15.69 6.01
C THR A 395 -3.98 -15.72 4.48
N GLU A 396 -5.02 -16.27 3.85
CA GLU A 396 -5.19 -16.23 2.40
C GLU A 396 -5.24 -14.77 1.90
N GLU A 397 -5.96 -13.89 2.59
CA GLU A 397 -6.03 -12.47 2.25
C GLU A 397 -4.68 -11.75 2.39
N ILE A 398 -3.86 -12.13 3.37
CA ILE A 398 -2.49 -11.61 3.51
C ILE A 398 -1.63 -12.03 2.31
N ILE A 399 -1.71 -13.30 1.91
CA ILE A 399 -0.96 -13.82 0.76
C ILE A 399 -1.45 -13.15 -0.54
N ARG A 400 -2.77 -13.04 -0.72
CA ARG A 400 -3.42 -12.43 -1.88
C ARG A 400 -3.08 -10.96 -2.03
N ALA A 401 -2.97 -10.25 -0.90
CA ALA A 401 -2.55 -8.85 -0.88
C ALA A 401 -1.04 -8.66 -1.12
N GLY A 402 -0.23 -9.71 -1.16
CA GLY A 402 1.22 -9.64 -1.36
C GLY A 402 1.67 -9.91 -2.79
N SER A 403 2.95 -9.62 -3.08
CA SER A 403 3.58 -9.86 -4.39
C SER A 403 3.60 -11.35 -4.81
N ALA A 404 3.42 -12.27 -3.85
CA ALA A 404 3.37 -13.70 -4.11
C ALA A 404 2.18 -14.09 -5.02
N ALA A 405 1.02 -13.44 -4.85
CA ALA A 405 -0.16 -13.71 -5.67
C ALA A 405 0.03 -13.28 -7.13
N THR A 406 0.62 -12.10 -7.32
CA THR A 406 0.99 -11.59 -8.63
C THR A 406 2.00 -12.50 -9.34
N LEU A 407 3.02 -12.96 -8.61
CA LEU A 407 4.02 -13.89 -9.15
C LEU A 407 3.39 -15.23 -9.55
N SER A 408 2.49 -15.78 -8.70
CA SER A 408 1.73 -17.00 -9.00
C SER A 408 0.92 -16.85 -10.30
N SER A 409 0.28 -15.69 -10.50
CA SER A 409 -0.49 -15.39 -11.72
C SER A 409 0.38 -15.40 -12.97
N LEU A 410 1.56 -14.74 -12.93
CA LEU A 410 2.51 -14.73 -14.05
C LEU A 410 3.05 -16.13 -14.36
N ILE A 411 3.36 -16.93 -13.33
CA ILE A 411 3.81 -18.31 -13.49
C ILE A 411 2.73 -19.17 -14.15
N ASN A 412 1.49 -19.09 -13.68
CA ASN A 412 0.38 -19.86 -14.24
C ASN A 412 0.07 -19.48 -15.68
N ARG A 413 0.33 -18.23 -16.06
CA ARG A 413 0.25 -17.79 -17.46
C ARG A 413 1.35 -18.38 -18.34
N LEU A 414 2.57 -18.47 -17.83
CA LEU A 414 3.72 -18.98 -18.60
C LEU A 414 3.71 -20.50 -18.74
N ASP A 415 3.15 -21.22 -17.77
CA ASP A 415 3.21 -22.69 -17.67
C ASP A 415 2.67 -23.41 -18.93
N PRO A 416 1.49 -23.09 -19.49
CA PRO A 416 1.01 -23.74 -20.72
C PRO A 416 1.97 -23.55 -21.90
N VAL A 417 2.56 -22.36 -22.04
CA VAL A 417 3.48 -22.03 -23.12
C VAL A 417 4.78 -22.83 -23.03
N LEU A 418 5.32 -23.00 -21.82
CA LEU A 418 6.50 -23.83 -21.60
C LEU A 418 6.23 -25.30 -21.84
N ARG A 419 5.04 -25.80 -21.45
CA ARG A 419 4.67 -27.20 -21.67
C ARG A 419 4.55 -27.53 -23.15
N GLU A 420 3.87 -26.66 -23.91
CA GLU A 420 3.76 -26.80 -25.37
C GLU A 420 5.14 -26.76 -26.03
N THR A 421 5.95 -25.76 -25.70
CA THR A 421 7.28 -25.56 -26.31
C THR A 421 8.26 -26.69 -25.95
N ALA A 422 8.17 -27.25 -24.74
CA ALA A 422 9.00 -28.36 -24.29
C ALA A 422 8.43 -29.74 -24.67
N HIS A 423 7.32 -29.80 -25.41
CA HIS A 423 6.59 -31.04 -25.72
C HIS A 423 6.26 -31.90 -24.49
N LEU A 424 5.99 -31.23 -23.37
CA LEU A 424 5.49 -31.87 -22.15
C LEU A 424 3.98 -32.06 -22.33
N GLY A 425 3.51 -33.31 -22.23
CA GLY A 425 2.09 -33.63 -22.42
C GLY A 425 1.15 -32.72 -21.61
N SER A 426 -0.05 -32.50 -22.13
CA SER A 426 -1.12 -31.71 -21.50
C SER A 426 -1.68 -32.45 -20.28
N GLY A 427 -0.89 -32.58 -19.23
CA GLY A 427 -1.37 -33.08 -17.94
C GLY A 427 -2.32 -32.05 -17.35
N THR A 428 -3.61 -32.34 -17.43
CA THR A 428 -4.65 -31.77 -16.58
C THR A 428 -4.27 -31.98 -15.12
N TYR A 429 -4.12 -30.89 -14.38
CA TYR A 429 -4.27 -30.88 -12.92
C TYR A 429 -5.52 -30.08 -12.60
#